data_AF-A0ABD1S2M2-F1
#
_entry.id   AF-A0ABD1S2M2-F1
#
_cell.length_a   1.000
_cell.length_b   1.000
_cell.length_c   1.000
_cell.angle_alpha   90.00
_cell.angle_beta   90.00
_cell.angle_gamma   90.00
#
_symmetry.space_group_name_H-M   'P 1'
#
loop_
_entity.id
_entity.type
_entity.pdbx_description
1 polymer ?
#
loop_
_entity_poly.entity_id
_entity_poly.type
_entity_poly.pdbx_seq_one_letter_code
_entity_poly.pdbx_strand_id
1 'polypeptide(L)'
;MHWTAKYGRAYKDNAEKAMRFKIFKENVEFIESFNSAGTRPYKLGINEFADMKNEELCTSHNGYKMSSHQKSYKATSFKYENVTVLPSTIDWRSKGAVTKVKDQGQCGRQKLICG
;
A
#
# COMPACT_ATOMS: atom_id res chain seq x y z
N MET A 1 6.13 2.37 -23.15
CA MET A 1 7.53 2.05 -22.78
C MET A 1 8.09 2.93 -21.65
N HIS A 2 7.52 4.12 -21.36
CA HIS A 2 8.01 5.00 -20.29
C HIS A 2 7.81 4.42 -18.87
N TRP A 3 6.68 3.74 -18.61
CA TRP A 3 6.36 3.19 -17.31
C TRP A 3 7.33 2.08 -16.85
N THR A 4 7.67 1.14 -17.74
CA THR A 4 8.62 0.06 -17.42
C THR A 4 10.01 0.60 -17.09
N ALA A 5 10.45 1.66 -17.77
CA ALA A 5 11.71 2.33 -17.47
C ALA A 5 11.65 3.08 -16.13
N LYS A 6 10.54 3.77 -15.85
CA LYS A 6 10.34 4.52 -14.60
C LYS A 6 10.39 3.63 -13.35
N TYR A 7 9.88 2.41 -13.43
CA TYR A 7 9.83 1.46 -12.31
C TYR A 7 10.82 0.31 -12.43
N GLY A 8 11.80 0.39 -13.34
CA GLY A 8 12.86 -0.61 -13.48
C GLY A 8 12.36 -2.03 -13.76
N ARG A 9 11.25 -2.18 -14.50
CA ARG A 9 10.62 -3.48 -14.78
C ARG A 9 11.40 -4.26 -15.83
N ALA A 10 11.85 -5.45 -15.45
CA ALA A 10 12.46 -6.44 -16.33
C ALA A 10 11.60 -7.70 -16.35
N TYR A 11 11.36 -8.25 -17.55
CA TYR A 11 10.55 -9.45 -17.75
C TYR A 11 11.42 -10.58 -18.29
N LYS A 12 11.09 -11.81 -17.93
CA LYS A 12 11.86 -13.01 -18.30
C LYS A 12 11.84 -13.26 -19.80
N ASP A 13 10.68 -13.09 -20.43
CA ASP A 13 10.48 -13.35 -21.86
C ASP A 13 9.38 -12.46 -22.46
N ASN A 14 9.21 -12.56 -23.78
CA ASN A 14 8.20 -11.80 -24.52
C ASN A 14 6.77 -12.19 -24.15
N ALA A 15 6.53 -13.43 -23.72
CA ALA A 15 5.21 -13.90 -23.33
C ALA A 15 4.79 -13.26 -21.99
N GLU A 16 5.70 -13.22 -21.01
CA GLU A 16 5.50 -12.51 -19.75
C GLU A 16 5.29 -11.02 -19.99
N LYS A 17 6.11 -10.40 -20.84
CA LYS A 17 5.95 -8.98 -21.21
C LYS A 17 4.58 -8.70 -21.82
N ALA A 18 4.09 -9.57 -22.72
CA ALA A 18 2.77 -9.42 -23.32
C ALA A 18 1.65 -9.59 -22.29
N MET A 19 1.76 -10.58 -21.39
CA MET A 19 0.81 -10.78 -20.29
C MET A 19 0.77 -9.59 -19.34
N ARG A 20 1.93 -9.09 -18.89
CA ARG A 20 2.06 -7.93 -18.00
C ARG A 20 1.54 -6.66 -18.65
N PHE A 21 1.78 -6.47 -19.95
CA PHE A 21 1.22 -5.36 -20.71
C PHE A 21 -0.31 -5.42 -20.80
N LYS A 22 -0.90 -6.61 -20.95
CA LYS A 22 -2.36 -6.79 -20.92
C LYS A 22 -2.95 -6.36 -19.57
N ILE A 23 -2.36 -6.83 -18.46
CA ILE A 23 -2.77 -6.44 -17.10
C ILE A 23 -2.64 -4.93 -16.90
N PHE A 24 -1.53 -4.35 -17.37
CA PHE A 24 -1.33 -2.90 -17.32
C PHE A 24 -2.43 -2.13 -18.04
N LYS A 25 -2.82 -2.58 -19.23
CA LYS A 25 -3.89 -1.95 -20.01
C LYS A 25 -5.23 -2.00 -19.26
N GLU A 26 -5.60 -3.18 -18.75
CA GLU A 26 -6.83 -3.38 -17.97
C GLU A 26 -6.85 -2.47 -16.71
N ASN A 27 -5.72 -2.35 -16.01
CA ASN A 27 -5.61 -1.47 -14.84
C ASN A 27 -5.71 0.02 -15.21
N VAL A 28 -5.14 0.45 -16.33
CA VAL A 28 -5.26 1.85 -16.79
C VAL A 28 -6.70 2.18 -17.17
N GLU A 29 -7.38 1.31 -17.90
CA GLU A 29 -8.80 1.48 -18.24
C GLU A 29 -9.67 1.58 -16.97
N PHE A 30 -9.38 0.76 -15.95
CA PHE A 30 -10.03 0.85 -14.65
C PHE A 30 -9.78 2.19 -13.95
N ILE A 31 -8.53 2.67 -13.93
CA ILE A 31 -8.16 3.97 -13.35
C ILE A 31 -8.90 5.11 -14.04
N GLU A 32 -8.95 5.09 -15.37
CA GLU A 32 -9.63 6.12 -16.17
C GLU A 32 -11.14 6.12 -15.88
N SER A 33 -11.79 4.96 -15.94
CA SER A 33 -13.21 4.82 -15.64
C SER A 33 -13.57 5.26 -14.21
N PHE A 34 -12.75 4.86 -13.23
CA PHE A 34 -12.94 5.23 -11.83
C PHE A 34 -12.80 6.75 -11.62
N ASN A 35 -11.77 7.35 -12.21
CA ASN A 35 -11.51 8.78 -12.09
C ASN A 35 -12.55 9.62 -12.87
N SER A 36 -13.04 9.14 -14.01
CA SER A 36 -14.07 9.82 -14.80
C SER A 36 -15.43 9.81 -14.13
N ALA A 37 -15.74 8.75 -13.38
CA ALA A 37 -16.99 8.66 -12.64
C ALA A 37 -17.12 9.77 -11.58
N GLY A 38 -16.01 10.27 -11.03
CA GLY A 38 -15.99 11.40 -10.11
C GLY A 38 -16.77 11.19 -8.79
N THR A 39 -17.19 9.96 -8.51
CA THR A 39 -18.06 9.62 -7.37
C THR A 39 -17.31 9.50 -6.04
N ARG A 40 -15.99 9.52 -6.06
CA ARG A 40 -15.14 9.23 -4.90
C ARG A 40 -14.27 10.44 -4.55
N PRO A 41 -13.99 10.67 -3.25
CA PRO A 41 -13.14 11.78 -2.80
C PRO A 41 -11.64 11.53 -3.04
N TYR A 42 -11.29 10.51 -3.81
CA TYR A 42 -9.91 10.15 -4.15
C TYR A 42 -9.82 9.73 -5.61
N LYS A 43 -8.59 9.79 -6.14
CA LYS A 43 -8.27 9.40 -7.51
C LYS A 43 -7.29 8.24 -7.49
N LEU A 44 -7.41 7.35 -8.47
CA LEU A 44 -6.42 6.33 -8.73
C LEU A 44 -5.35 6.88 -9.68
N GLY A 45 -4.15 6.33 -9.60
CA GLY A 45 -3.03 6.75 -10.44
C GLY A 45 -2.13 5.57 -10.76
N ILE A 46 -1.40 5.70 -11.86
CA ILE A 46 -0.45 4.67 -12.30
C ILE A 46 0.75 4.65 -11.35
N ASN A 47 0.83 3.59 -10.54
CA ASN A 47 1.93 3.36 -9.60
C ASN A 47 2.80 2.18 -10.06
N GLU A 48 3.70 1.72 -9.20
CA GLU A 48 4.56 0.57 -9.45
C GLU A 48 3.77 -0.74 -9.62
N PHE A 49 2.57 -0.85 -9.05
CA PHE A 49 1.75 -2.06 -9.06
C PHE A 49 0.84 -2.18 -10.29
N ALA A 50 0.97 -1.26 -11.25
CA ALA A 50 0.07 -1.18 -12.40
C ALA A 50 0.11 -2.41 -13.33
N ASP A 51 1.14 -3.24 -13.32
CA ASP A 51 1.24 -4.49 -14.10
C ASP A 51 0.95 -5.77 -13.30
N MET A 52 0.45 -5.63 -12.07
CA MET A 52 0.10 -6.74 -11.20
C MET A 52 -1.42 -6.90 -11.09
N LYS A 53 -1.86 -8.16 -10.99
CA LYS A 53 -3.25 -8.45 -10.61
C LYS A 53 -3.45 -8.19 -9.12
N ASN A 54 -4.69 -7.87 -8.75
CA ASN A 54 -5.05 -7.65 -7.35
C ASN A 54 -4.71 -8.86 -6.45
N GLU A 55 -4.91 -10.08 -6.94
CA GLU A 55 -4.55 -11.30 -6.22
C GLU A 55 -3.03 -11.42 -6.01
N GLU A 56 -2.23 -11.15 -7.05
CA GLU A 56 -0.77 -11.16 -6.96
C GLU A 56 -0.27 -10.14 -5.92
N LEU A 57 -0.86 -8.95 -5.90
CA LEU A 57 -0.54 -7.90 -4.93
C LEU A 57 -0.86 -8.33 -3.50
N CYS A 58 -2.05 -8.89 -3.29
CA CYS A 58 -2.44 -9.42 -1.99
C CYS A 58 -1.48 -10.51 -1.51
N THR A 59 -1.11 -11.47 -2.36
CA THR A 59 -0.21 -12.57 -1.95
C THR A 59 1.21 -12.09 -1.64
N SER A 60 1.74 -11.14 -2.41
CA SER A 60 3.14 -10.72 -2.29
C SER A 60 3.37 -9.59 -1.29
N HIS A 61 2.39 -8.68 -1.10
CA HIS A 61 2.55 -7.47 -0.29
C HIS A 61 1.66 -7.42 0.96
N ASN A 62 0.59 -8.24 1.04
CA ASN A 62 -0.20 -8.34 2.28
C ASN A 62 0.31 -9.46 3.19
N GLY A 63 1.15 -9.05 4.14
CA GLY A 63 1.80 -9.92 5.13
C GLY A 63 1.03 -10.17 6.41
N TYR A 64 -0.14 -9.54 6.58
CA TYR A 64 -0.87 -9.60 7.84
C TYR A 64 -1.43 -11.00 8.08
N LYS A 65 -0.85 -11.71 9.04
CA LYS A 65 -1.41 -12.94 9.61
C LYS A 65 -2.05 -12.60 10.95
N MET A 66 -3.38 -12.69 11.00
CA MET A 66 -4.11 -12.55 12.26
C MET A 66 -3.68 -13.69 13.19
N SER A 67 -3.03 -13.34 14.30
CA SER A 67 -2.60 -14.32 15.30
C SER A 67 -3.84 -14.85 16.01
N SER A 68 -4.06 -16.17 15.98
CA SER A 68 -5.09 -16.83 16.80
C SER A 68 -4.81 -16.72 18.30
N HIS A 69 -3.58 -16.39 18.66
CA HIS A 69 -3.18 -16.12 20.04
C HIS A 69 -3.35 -14.63 20.30
N GLN A 70 -4.56 -14.22 20.71
CA GLN A 70 -4.72 -12.99 21.47
C GLN A 70 -4.01 -13.21 22.80
N LYS A 71 -2.77 -12.72 22.92
CA LYS A 71 -2.14 -12.60 24.24
C LYS A 71 -3.06 -11.68 25.05
N SER A 72 -3.70 -12.22 26.09
CA SER A 72 -4.45 -11.43 27.06
C SER A 72 -3.46 -10.63 27.90
N TYR A 73 -2.93 -9.56 27.31
CA TYR A 73 -2.28 -8.54 28.10
C TYR A 73 -3.38 -7.96 29.00
N LYS A 74 -3.17 -7.96 30.33
CA LYS A 74 -4.01 -7.17 31.22
C LYS A 74 -3.99 -5.74 30.68
N ALA A 75 -5.14 -5.26 30.20
CA ALA A 75 -5.26 -3.91 29.70
C ALA A 75 -4.98 -2.96 30.87
N THR A 76 -3.80 -2.35 30.90
CA THR A 76 -3.56 -1.18 31.75
C THR A 76 -4.35 -0.03 31.16
N SER A 77 -5.06 0.74 31.97
CA SER A 77 -5.81 1.89 31.45
C SER A 77 -4.86 2.86 30.74
N PHE A 78 -5.36 3.48 29.68
CA PHE A 78 -4.59 4.46 28.94
C PHE A 78 -4.32 5.67 29.85
N LYS A 79 -3.04 6.00 30.06
CA LYS A 79 -2.61 7.01 31.05
C LYS A 79 -3.22 8.41 30.86
N TYR A 80 -3.66 8.74 29.64
CA TYR A 80 -4.17 10.07 29.27
C TYR A 80 -5.64 10.03 28.83
N GLU A 81 -6.43 9.10 29.38
CA GLU A 81 -7.85 8.92 29.05
C GLU A 81 -8.70 10.18 29.29
N ASN A 82 -8.31 11.04 30.25
CA ASN A 82 -9.06 12.24 30.66
C ASN A 82 -8.56 13.55 30.03
N VAL A 83 -7.98 13.53 28.83
CA VAL A 83 -7.55 14.78 28.15
C VAL A 83 -8.76 15.48 27.54
N THR A 84 -9.03 16.71 27.99
CA THR A 84 -10.20 17.52 27.58
C THR A 84 -9.92 18.44 26.39
N VAL A 85 -8.66 18.74 26.11
CA VAL A 85 -8.27 19.64 25.01
C VAL A 85 -7.30 18.91 24.09
N LEU A 86 -7.76 18.66 22.86
CA LEU A 86 -6.96 18.07 21.78
C LEU A 86 -6.89 19.05 20.61
N PRO A 87 -5.75 19.12 19.92
CA PRO A 87 -5.64 19.90 18.69
C PRO A 87 -6.57 19.31 17.61
N SER A 88 -7.07 20.16 16.72
CA SER A 88 -7.95 19.75 15.62
C SER A 88 -7.25 18.88 14.58
N THR A 89 -5.93 19.01 14.42
CA THR A 89 -5.11 18.19 13.52
C THR A 89 -3.71 17.96 14.12
N ILE A 90 -3.13 16.78 13.89
CA ILE A 90 -1.75 16.45 14.27
C ILE A 90 -1.08 15.78 13.08
N ASP A 91 0.10 16.28 12.70
CA ASP A 91 1.03 15.59 11.80
C ASP A 91 2.32 15.28 12.56
N TRP A 92 2.67 14.00 12.70
CA TRP A 92 3.90 13.58 13.38
C TRP A 92 5.16 13.81 12.54
N ARG A 93 5.02 13.99 11.23
CA ARG A 93 6.15 14.28 10.33
C ARG A 93 6.74 15.66 10.63
N SER A 94 5.89 16.65 10.91
CA SER A 94 6.36 18.01 11.28
C SER A 94 7.06 18.04 12.63
N LYS A 95 6.83 17.03 13.47
CA LYS A 95 7.49 16.86 14.77
C LYS A 95 8.77 16.00 14.71
N GLY A 96 9.18 15.55 13.52
CA GLY A 96 10.38 14.73 13.34
C GLY A 96 10.27 13.31 13.92
N ALA A 97 9.07 12.87 14.30
CA ALA A 97 8.83 11.55 14.89
C ALA A 97 8.68 10.43 13.84
N VAL A 98 8.68 10.77 12.54
CA VAL A 98 8.46 9.85 11.43
C VAL A 98 9.73 9.70 10.61
N THR A 99 10.18 8.46 10.42
CA THR A 99 11.33 8.15 9.56
C THR A 99 10.94 8.18 8.07
N LYS A 100 11.92 8.15 7.16
CA LYS A 100 11.65 8.09 5.72
C LYS A 100 10.81 6.85 5.37
N VAL A 101 9.92 6.99 4.39
CA VAL A 101 9.13 5.88 3.86
C VAL A 101 10.06 4.77 3.36
N LYS A 102 9.77 3.53 3.77
CA LYS A 102 10.53 2.34 3.40
C LYS A 102 9.72 1.49 2.43
N ASP A 103 10.43 0.70 1.62
CA ASP A 103 9.86 -0.28 0.69
C ASP A 103 9.97 -1.67 1.31
N GLN A 104 8.86 -2.40 1.40
CA GLN A 104 8.82 -3.75 1.98
C GLN A 104 9.25 -4.86 1.00
N GLY A 105 9.35 -4.53 -0.29
CA GLY A 105 9.55 -5.44 -1.41
C GLY A 105 8.48 -6.52 -1.47
N GLN A 106 8.82 -7.63 -2.13
CA GLN A 106 7.94 -8.80 -2.25
C GLN A 106 7.89 -9.67 -0.98
N CYS A 107 8.43 -9.18 0.14
CA CYS A 107 8.31 -9.85 1.41
C CYS A 107 7.04 -9.38 2.10
N GLY A 108 6.06 -10.28 2.30
CA GLY A 108 4.89 -10.08 3.16
C GLY A 108 5.24 -9.96 4.66
N ARG A 109 6.22 -9.12 5.02
CA ARG A 109 6.68 -8.89 6.40
C ARG A 109 6.28 -7.50 6.88
N GLN A 110 4.98 -7.20 6.80
CA GLN A 110 4.40 -5.96 7.36
C GLN A 110 4.75 -5.77 8.85
N LYS A 111 4.86 -6.88 9.61
CA LYS A 111 5.25 -6.84 11.03
C LYS A 111 6.67 -6.32 11.30
N LEU A 112 7.60 -6.40 10.35
CA LEU A 112 8.99 -5.95 10.57
C LEU A 112 9.18 -4.44 10.35
N ILE A 113 8.23 -3.78 9.69
CA ILE A 113 8.31 -2.36 9.35
C ILE A 113 7.52 -1.51 10.35
N CYS A 114 6.48 -2.07 10.97
CA CYS A 114 5.65 -1.41 11.98
C CYS A 114 6.12 -1.67 13.43
N GLY A 115 7.43 -1.85 13.65
CA GLY A 115 8.03 -2.07 14.98
C GLY A 115 8.53 -0.79 15.62
#